data_AF-A0A920VWU9-F1
#
_entry.id   AF-A0A920VWU9-F1
#
_cell.length_a   1.000
_cell.length_b   1.000
_cell.length_c   1.000
_cell.angle_alpha   90.00
_cell.angle_beta   90.00
_cell.angle_gamma   90.00
#
_symmetry.space_group_name_H-M   'P 1'
#
loop_
_entity.id
_entity.type
_entity.pdbx_description
1 polymer ?
#
loop_
_entity_poly.entity_id
_entity_poly.type
_entity_poly.pdbx_seq_one_letter_code
_entity_poly.pdbx_strand_id
1 'polypeptide(L)' 'MSDPQHKLVPFFHLPLQPGNNTILQKMKRRYSSENIQKKYGGLSKGTGLVHRYRCMVGFPEESETEFKSTLNYLKNCL' A
#
# COMPACT_ATOMS: atom_id res chain seq x y z
N MET A 1 -18.16 10.38 -3.03
CA MET A 1 -18.26 9.65 -4.31
C MET A 1 -19.55 8.84 -4.42
N SER A 2 -20.56 9.10 -3.58
CA SER A 2 -21.84 8.38 -3.58
C SER A 2 -22.89 9.01 -4.51
N ASP A 3 -22.56 10.12 -5.17
CA ASP A 3 -23.42 10.79 -6.14
C ASP A 3 -23.22 10.15 -7.54
N PRO A 4 -24.29 9.60 -8.16
CA PRO A 4 -24.23 8.99 -9.49
C PRO A 4 -23.80 9.93 -10.63
N GLN A 5 -23.96 11.25 -10.48
CA GLN A 5 -23.52 12.23 -11.50
C GLN A 5 -22.04 12.62 -11.37
N HIS A 6 -21.37 12.13 -10.33
CA HIS A 6 -20.00 12.50 -10.06
C HIS A 6 -19.02 11.86 -11.06
N LYS A 7 -18.22 12.70 -11.74
CA LYS A 7 -17.33 12.27 -12.83
C LYS A 7 -16.17 11.35 -12.41
N LEU A 8 -15.85 11.27 -11.11
CA LEU A 8 -14.80 10.39 -10.60
C LEU A 8 -15.34 8.98 -10.36
N VAL A 9 -14.68 8.00 -10.96
CA VAL A 9 -14.91 6.57 -10.72
C VAL A 9 -14.45 6.21 -9.31
N PRO A 10 -15.20 5.41 -8.53
CA PRO A 10 -14.81 4.93 -7.21
C PRO A 10 -13.69 3.88 -7.27
N PHE A 11 -12.58 4.24 -7.91
CA PHE A 11 -11.39 3.44 -8.07
C PHE A 11 -10.18 4.21 -7.58
N PHE A 12 -9.39 3.58 -6.72
CA PHE A 12 -8.23 4.21 -6.11
C PHE A 12 -6.98 3.35 -6.32
N HIS A 13 -5.99 3.92 -7.00
CA HIS A 13 -4.73 3.25 -7.28
C HIS A 13 -3.66 3.69 -6.27
N LEU A 14 -3.21 2.75 -5.45
CA LEU A 14 -2.30 2.97 -4.34
C LEU A 14 -0.94 2.29 -4.57
N PRO A 15 0.14 3.06 -4.75
CA PRO A 15 1.48 2.51 -4.81
C PRO A 15 1.97 2.19 -3.38
N LEU A 16 1.66 0.98 -2.91
CA LEU A 16 2.13 0.42 -1.63
C LEU A 16 3.67 0.36 -1.57
N GLN A 17 4.32 0.09 -2.70
CA GLN A 17 5.75 -0.20 -2.81
C GLN A 17 6.13 -1.42 -1.93
N PRO A 18 7.34 -1.57 -1.33
CA PRO A 18 7.62 -2.68 -0.45
C PRO A 18 7.01 -2.47 0.95
N GLY A 19 6.62 -3.57 1.58
CA GLY A 19 5.99 -3.62 2.90
C GLY A 19 6.98 -3.54 4.07
N ASN A 20 8.21 -3.11 3.81
CA ASN A 20 9.30 -3.07 4.78
C ASN A 20 9.85 -1.64 4.95
N ASN A 21 9.94 -1.18 6.19
CA ASN A 21 10.35 0.19 6.52
C ASN A 21 11.79 0.52 6.14
N THR A 22 12.71 -0.45 6.20
CA THR A 22 14.11 -0.26 5.82
C THR A 22 14.21 0.03 4.32
N ILE A 23 13.54 -0.78 3.49
CA ILE A 23 13.51 -0.54 2.03
C ILE A 23 12.79 0.76 1.70
N LEU A 24 11.67 1.07 2.36
CA LEU A 24 10.97 2.34 2.17
C LEU A 24 11.87 3.55 2.47
N GLN A 25 12.69 3.48 3.52
CA GLN A 25 13.69 4.52 3.83
C GLN A 25 14.78 4.60 2.77
N LYS A 26 15.32 3.47 2.29
CA LYS A 26 16.28 3.44 1.17
C LYS A 26 15.69 4.04 -0.10
N MET A 27 14.39 3.85 -0.35
CA MET A 27 13.62 4.47 -1.43
C MET A 27 13.27 5.95 -1.18
N LYS A 28 13.74 6.55 -0.07
CA LYS A 28 13.44 7.93 0.37
C LYS A 28 11.95 8.20 0.57
N ARG A 29 11.17 7.18 0.98
CA ARG A 29 9.76 7.35 1.34
C ARG A 29 9.64 7.86 2.76
N ARG A 30 8.80 8.90 2.93
CA ARG A 30 8.54 9.57 4.22
C ARG A 30 7.37 8.93 4.99
N TYR A 31 7.08 7.66 4.74
CA TYR A 31 5.99 6.91 5.37
C TYR A 31 6.46 5.51 5.73
N SER A 32 5.82 4.92 6.73
CA SER A 32 6.02 3.52 7.13
C SER A 32 4.91 2.63 6.61
N SER A 33 5.15 1.32 6.62
CA SER A 33 4.16 0.29 6.28
C SER A 33 2.93 0.36 7.20
N GLU A 34 3.10 0.68 8.49
CA GLU A 34 2.00 0.86 9.44
C GLU A 34 1.16 2.10 9.12
N ASN A 35 1.80 3.21 8.74
CA ASN A 35 1.10 4.44 8.34
C ASN A 35 0.20 4.20 7.13
N ILE A 36 0.70 3.43 6.18
CA ILE A 36 -0.04 2.99 5.00
C ILE A 36 -1.23 2.12 5.41
N GLN A 37 -1.01 1.11 6.24
CA GLN A 37 -2.06 0.21 6.71
C GLN A 37 -3.17 0.97 7.46
N LYS A 38 -2.81 1.88 8.36
CA LYS A 38 -3.78 2.68 9.13
C LYS A 38 -4.62 3.59 8.23
N LYS A 39 -4.00 4.23 7.23
CA LYS A 39 -4.72 5.09 6.27
C LYS A 39 -5.67 4.29 5.40
N TYR A 40 -5.25 3.13 4.91
CA TYR A 40 -6.07 2.33 3.99
C TYR A 40 -7.18 1.53 4.67
N GLY A 41 -6.93 1.00 5.88
CA GLY A 41 -7.98 0.35 6.67
C GLY A 41 -9.15 1.28 6.97
N GLY A 42 -8.92 2.60 6.99
CA GLY A 42 -9.97 3.61 7.07
C GLY A 42 -10.68 3.88 5.74
N LEU A 43 -9.97 3.85 4.61
CA LEU A 43 -10.56 4.13 3.29
C LEU A 43 -11.51 3.02 2.80
N SER A 44 -11.23 1.75 3.12
CA SER A 44 -12.04 0.61 2.68
C SER A 44 -13.40 0.53 3.38
N LYS A 45 -13.51 1.05 4.61
CA LYS A 45 -14.76 1.05 5.37
C LYS A 45 -15.66 2.21 4.93
N GLY A 46 -16.71 1.89 4.17
CA GLY A 46 -17.87 2.78 3.97
C GLY A 46 -17.91 3.58 2.67
N THR A 47 -16.98 3.37 1.73
CA THR A 47 -16.88 4.19 0.52
C THR A 47 -17.23 3.46 -0.79
N GLY A 48 -17.35 2.12 -0.76
CA GLY A 48 -17.54 1.31 -1.98
C GLY A 48 -16.36 1.41 -2.96
N LEU A 49 -15.21 1.92 -2.51
CA LEU A 49 -14.02 2.13 -3.33
C LEU A 49 -13.35 0.80 -3.69
N VAL A 50 -13.10 0.61 -4.99
CA VAL A 50 -12.23 -0.45 -5.49
C VAL A 50 -10.78 0.01 -5.41
N HIS A 51 -9.94 -0.76 -4.73
CA HIS A 51 -8.53 -0.41 -4.51
C HIS A 51 -7.63 -1.30 -5.37
N ARG A 52 -6.64 -0.70 -6.02
CA ARG A 52 -5.54 -1.42 -6.68
C ARG A 52 -4.24 -1.08 -5.98
N TYR A 53 -3.54 -2.10 -5.50
CA TYR A 53 -2.23 -1.95 -4.89
C TYR A 53 -1.11 -2.26 -5.89
N ARG A 54 0.00 -1.54 -5.78
CA ARG A 54 1.22 -1.82 -6.55
C ARG A 54 2.39 -2.03 -5.58
N CYS A 55 2.96 -3.23 -5.59
CA CYS A 55 4.15 -3.60 -4.82
C CYS A 55 5.37 -3.64 -5.74
N MET A 56 6.53 -3.27 -5.21
CA MET A 56 7.83 -3.44 -5.87
C MET A 56 8.67 -4.40 -5.02
N VAL A 57 9.38 -5.32 -5.66
CA VAL A 57 10.30 -6.28 -5.05
C VAL A 57 11.63 -6.23 -5.82
N GLY A 58 12.71 -6.76 -5.22
CA GLY A 58 14.03 -6.76 -5.83
C GLY A 58 14.69 -5.38 -5.84
N PHE A 59 14.44 -4.57 -4.81
CA PHE A 59 15.16 -3.29 -4.65
C PHE A 59 16.68 -3.57 -4.50
N PRO A 60 17.58 -2.71 -5.03
CA PRO A 60 19.01 -2.89 -4.81
C PRO A 60 19.31 -2.98 -3.31
N GLU A 61 20.03 -4.02 -2.90
CA GLU A 61 20.30 -4.33 -1.49
C GLU A 61 19.06 -4.76 -0.66
N GLU A 62 18.01 -5.28 -1.30
CA GLU A 62 16.95 -5.99 -0.59
C GLU A 62 17.46 -7.36 -0.12
N SER A 63 17.46 -7.57 1.18
CA SER A 63 17.80 -8.84 1.80
C SER A 63 16.59 -9.79 1.83
N GLU A 64 16.87 -11.08 2.02
CA GLU A 64 15.81 -12.10 2.09
C GLU A 64 14.84 -11.86 3.28
N THR A 65 15.32 -11.27 4.38
CA THR A 65 14.49 -10.92 5.54
C THR A 65 13.55 -9.76 5.23
N GLU A 66 14.02 -8.74 4.51
CA GLU A 66 13.20 -7.61 4.05
C GLU A 66 12.15 -8.05 3.03
N PHE A 67 12.53 -8.97 2.12
CA PHE A 67 11.60 -9.59 1.19
C PHE A 67 10.51 -10.39 1.91
N LYS A 68 10.88 -11.24 2.88
CA LYS A 68 9.92 -12.01 3.72
C LYS A 68 9.00 -11.07 4.51
N SER A 69 9.53 -9.96 5.02
CA SER A 69 8.74 -8.92 5.70
C SER A 69 7.70 -8.30 4.76
N THR A 70 8.08 -7.96 3.53
CA THR A 70 7.15 -7.46 2.50
C THR A 70 6.08 -8.50 2.14
N LEU A 71 6.44 -9.78 2.00
CA LEU A 71 5.47 -10.85 1.76
C LEU A 71 4.47 -11.01 2.91
N ASN A 72 4.94 -11.00 4.15
CA ASN A 72 4.07 -11.10 5.32
C ASN A 72 3.16 -9.88 5.43
N TYR A 73 3.66 -8.69 5.10
CA TYR A 73 2.86 -7.48 5.05
C TYR A 73 1.72 -7.60 4.04
N LEU A 74 1.98 -8.09 2.82
CA LEU A 74 0.96 -8.31 1.81
C LEU A 74 -0.10 -9.33 2.23
N LYS A 75 0.30 -10.40 2.93
CA LYS A 75 -0.63 -11.43 3.43
C LYS A 75 -1.54 -10.94 4.56
N ASN A 76 -1.08 -9.97 5.36
CA ASN A 76 -1.80 -9.50 6.55
C ASN A 76 -2.57 -8.19 6.32
N CYS A 77 -2.21 -7.39 5.30
CA CYS A 77 -2.86 -6.12 4.97
C CYS A 77 -3.93 -6.21 3.87
N LEU A 78 -3.85 -7.21 3.00
CA LEU A 78 -4.91 -7.54 2.03
C LEU A 78 -5.85 -8.57 2.65
#